data_AF-A0A3M0J0D9-F1
#
_entry.id   AF-A0A3M0J0D9-F1
#
_cell.length_a   1.000
_cell.length_b   1.000
_cell.length_c   1.000
_cell.angle_alpha   90.00
_cell.angle_beta   90.00
_cell.angle_gamma   90.00
#
_symmetry.space_group_name_H-M   'P 1'
#
loop_
_entity.id
_entity.type
_entity.pdbx_description
1 polymer ?
#
loop_
_entity_poly.entity_id
_entity_poly.type
_entity_poly.pdbx_seq_one_letter_code
_entity_poly.pdbx_strand_id
1 'polypeptide(L)'
;MLNKDSVSTEEGMSLAREYSCSFFETSAVLRFYIDDVFHGLVREIRRKESSLSMIEKKMKRKDSLWRKLKGSLKKKRKVQPDDNSPSATHQQLTTVTCNSSKRQH
;
A
#
# COMPACT_ATOMS: atom_id res chain seq x y z
N MET A 1 -22.09 40.89 24.03
CA MET A 1 -22.75 39.57 23.85
C MET A 1 -21.78 38.69 23.11
N LEU A 2 -21.37 37.58 23.72
CA LEU A 2 -20.42 36.65 23.14
C LEU A 2 -21.08 35.91 21.98
N ASN A 3 -20.53 36.04 20.77
CA ASN A 3 -20.81 35.10 19.69
C ASN A 3 -20.26 33.75 20.15
N LYS A 4 -21.17 32.82 20.45
CA LYS A 4 -20.82 31.44 20.75
C LYS A 4 -20.72 30.73 19.42
N ASP A 5 -19.51 30.50 18.94
CA ASP A 5 -19.24 29.70 17.74
C ASP A 5 -19.65 28.25 18.06
N SER A 6 -20.93 27.93 17.82
CA SER A 6 -21.50 26.61 18.04
C SER A 6 -21.52 25.85 16.73
N VAL A 7 -20.83 24.72 16.71
CA VAL A 7 -20.91 23.73 15.63
C VAL A 7 -22.07 22.79 15.94
N SER A 8 -22.87 22.44 14.93
CA SER A 8 -23.93 21.43 15.11
C SER A 8 -23.36 20.02 15.10
N THR A 9 -24.00 19.08 15.81
CA THR A 9 -23.59 17.66 15.79
C THR A 9 -23.63 17.09 14.37
N GLU A 10 -24.61 17.48 13.57
CA GLU A 10 -24.76 17.02 12.18
C GLU A 10 -23.59 17.47 11.29
N GLU A 11 -23.12 18.71 11.48
CA GLU A 11 -21.95 19.24 10.77
C GLU A 11 -20.68 18.48 11.14
N GLY A 12 -20.43 18.27 12.44
CA GLY A 12 -19.29 17.48 12.91
C GLY A 12 -19.33 16.04 12.41
N MET A 13 -20.50 15.41 12.40
CA MET A 13 -20.69 14.05 11.90
C MET A 13 -20.50 13.96 10.38
N SER A 14 -21.04 14.91 9.63
CA SER A 14 -20.88 14.99 8.18
C SER A 14 -19.42 15.14 7.78
N LEU A 15 -18.69 16.01 8.47
CA LEU A 15 -17.26 16.22 8.25
C LEU A 15 -16.46 14.94 8.55
N ALA A 16 -16.76 14.24 9.65
CA ALA A 16 -16.07 13.00 9.97
C ALA A 16 -16.28 11.90 8.91
N ARG A 17 -17.48 11.83 8.31
CA ARG A 17 -17.76 10.92 7.18
C ARG A 17 -16.91 11.27 5.96
N GLU A 18 -16.77 12.56 5.64
CA GLU A 18 -15.92 13.03 4.53
C GLU A 18 -14.45 12.60 4.71
N TYR A 19 -13.91 12.77 5.92
CA TYR A 19 -12.54 12.36 6.24
C TYR A 19 -12.38 10.87 6.58
N SER A 20 -13.47 10.08 6.48
CA SER A 20 -13.48 8.66 6.85
C SER A 20 -12.92 8.40 8.25
N CYS A 21 -13.25 9.27 9.21
CA CYS A 21 -12.85 9.14 10.61
C CYS A 21 -14.07 8.98 11.53
N SER A 22 -13.82 8.49 12.74
CA SER A 22 -14.86 8.35 13.75
C SER A 22 -15.16 9.70 14.41
N PHE A 23 -16.44 9.97 14.65
CA PHE A 23 -16.91 11.15 15.38
C PHE A 23 -17.47 10.73 16.74
N PHE A 24 -17.14 11.49 17.78
CA PHE A 24 -17.65 11.27 19.13
C PHE A 24 -17.92 12.61 19.83
N GLU A 25 -19.13 12.77 20.36
CA GLU A 25 -19.48 13.92 21.19
C GLU A 25 -19.32 13.55 22.66
N THR A 26 -18.58 14.36 23.43
CA THR A 26 -18.25 14.07 24.84
C THR A 26 -18.43 15.30 25.70
N SER A 27 -18.72 15.08 26.98
CA SER A 27 -18.74 16.17 27.98
C SER A 27 -17.86 15.80 29.16
N ALA A 28 -16.73 16.51 29.30
CA ALA A 28 -15.78 16.27 30.37
C ALA A 28 -16.38 16.54 31.76
N VAL A 29 -17.19 17.60 31.89
CA VAL A 29 -17.83 17.97 33.17
C VAL A 29 -18.86 16.94 33.62
N LEU A 30 -19.60 16.35 32.68
CA LEU A 30 -20.58 15.31 32.97
C LEU A 30 -19.97 13.90 32.97
N ARG A 31 -18.67 13.77 32.67
CA ARG A 31 -17.99 12.51 32.33
C ARG A 31 -18.79 11.69 31.29
N PHE A 32 -19.46 12.37 30.38
CA PHE A 32 -20.28 11.73 29.37
C PHE A 32 -19.38 11.16 28.26
N TYR A 33 -19.51 9.86 28.04
CA TYR A 33 -18.93 9.14 26.91
C TYR A 33 -17.39 9.16 26.84
N ILE A 34 -16.73 9.42 27.97
CA ILE A 34 -15.27 9.53 28.04
C ILE A 34 -14.60 8.16 27.82
N ASP A 35 -14.99 7.16 28.60
CA ASP A 35 -14.36 5.83 28.56
C ASP A 35 -14.58 5.14 27.21
N ASP A 36 -15.77 5.26 26.64
CA ASP A 36 -16.10 4.66 25.35
C ASP A 36 -15.27 5.23 24.20
N VAL A 37 -14.99 6.53 24.21
CA VAL A 37 -14.12 7.18 23.22
C VAL A 37 -12.68 6.69 23.35
N PHE A 38 -12.13 6.65 24.55
CA PHE A 38 -10.78 6.12 24.77
C PHE A 38 -10.67 4.67 24.34
N HIS A 39 -11.62 3.81 24.75
CA HIS A 39 -11.62 2.41 24.34
C HIS A 39 -11.83 2.25 22.83
N GLY A 40 -12.69 3.07 22.23
CA GLY A 40 -12.94 3.07 20.78
C GLY A 40 -11.67 3.37 19.99
N LEU A 41 -10.94 4.42 20.37
CA LEU A 41 -9.68 4.81 19.74
C LEU A 41 -8.60 3.73 19.89
N VAL A 42 -8.41 3.17 21.10
CA VAL A 42 -7.44 2.09 21.33
C VAL A 42 -7.77 0.85 20.48
N ARG A 43 -9.05 0.50 20.37
CA ARG A 43 -9.50 -0.61 19.52
C ARG A 43 -9.21 -0.32 18.05
N GLU A 44 -9.46 0.89 17.57
CA GLU A 44 -9.17 1.34 16.19
C GLU A 44 -7.68 1.17 15.85
N ILE A 45 -6.80 1.66 16.72
CA ILE A 45 -5.33 1.59 16.56
C ILE A 45 -4.89 0.13 16.45
N ARG A 46 -5.28 -0.70 17.42
CA ARG A 46 -4.91 -2.13 17.44
C ARG A 46 -5.41 -2.89 16.20
N ARG A 47 -6.62 -2.57 15.71
CA ARG A 47 -7.14 -3.15 14.47
C ARG A 47 -6.30 -2.77 13.26
N LYS A 48 -5.93 -1.49 13.13
CA LYS A 48 -5.11 -0.99 12.01
C LYS A 48 -3.72 -1.63 12.03
N GLU A 49 -3.06 -1.67 13.18
CA GLU A 49 -1.74 -2.28 13.34
C GLU A 49 -1.74 -3.78 13.00
N SER A 50 -2.74 -4.52 13.48
CA SER A 50 -2.90 -5.95 13.17
C SER A 50 -3.09 -6.21 11.67
N SER A 51 -3.92 -5.37 11.03
CA SER A 51 -4.21 -5.47 9.59
C SER A 51 -2.96 -5.21 8.73
N LEU A 52 -2.18 -4.17 9.07
CA LEU A 52 -0.92 -3.87 8.39
C LEU A 52 0.08 -5.04 8.52
N SER A 53 0.20 -5.63 9.71
CA SER A 53 1.05 -6.81 9.93
C SER A 53 0.65 -8.01 9.06
N MET A 54 -0.66 -8.26 8.90
CA MET A 54 -1.12 -9.36 8.04
C MET A 54 -0.84 -9.10 6.56
N ILE A 55 -1.05 -7.86 6.09
CA ILE A 55 -0.77 -7.48 4.70
C ILE A 55 0.71 -7.67 4.39
N GLU A 56 1.60 -7.20 5.27
CA GLU A 56 3.05 -7.36 5.13
C GLU A 56 3.45 -8.84 5.06
N LYS A 57 2.94 -9.66 5.97
CA LYS A 57 3.21 -11.12 6.00
C LYS A 57 2.70 -11.81 4.75
N LYS A 58 1.50 -11.46 4.26
CA LYS A 58 0.92 -12.02 3.04
C LYS A 58 1.75 -11.63 1.80
N MET A 59 2.24 -10.40 1.76
CA MET A 59 3.10 -9.92 0.67
C MET A 59 4.42 -10.69 0.62
N LYS A 60 5.10 -10.88 1.76
CA LYS A 60 6.32 -11.70 1.88
C LYS A 60 6.10 -13.16 1.47
N ARG A 61 4.97 -13.77 1.87
CA ARG A 61 4.61 -15.14 1.45
C ARG A 61 4.44 -15.24 -0.07
N LYS A 62 3.68 -14.34 -0.68
CA LYS A 62 3.48 -14.33 -2.13
C LYS A 62 4.81 -14.15 -2.87
N ASP A 63 5.66 -13.24 -2.43
CA ASP A 63 6.98 -13.03 -3.02
C ASP A 63 7.87 -14.28 -2.92
N SER A 64 7.89 -14.94 -1.75
CA SER A 64 8.64 -16.19 -1.57
C SER A 64 8.17 -17.31 -2.49
N LEU A 65 6.86 -17.39 -2.77
CA LEU A 65 6.29 -18.36 -3.69
C LEU A 65 6.63 -18.04 -5.15
N TRP A 66 6.53 -16.77 -5.56
CA TRP A 66 6.91 -16.33 -6.89
C TRP A 66 8.40 -16.55 -7.18
N ARG A 67 9.28 -16.32 -6.19
CA ARG A 67 10.71 -16.64 -6.30
C ARG A 67 10.97 -18.14 -6.49
N LYS A 68 10.27 -19.01 -5.75
CA LYS A 68 10.37 -20.48 -5.92
C LYS A 68 9.87 -20.93 -7.29
N LEU A 69 8.76 -20.35 -7.77
CA LEU A 69 8.19 -20.68 -9.07
C LEU A 69 9.10 -20.24 -10.23
N LYS A 70 9.64 -19.02 -10.17
CA LYS A 70 10.56 -18.50 -11.21
C LYS A 70 11.92 -19.18 -11.20
N GLY A 71 12.36 -19.72 -10.06
CA GLY A 71 13.58 -20.52 -9.94
C GLY A 71 13.55 -21.81 -10.78
N SER A 72 12.38 -22.43 -10.92
CA SER A 72 12.23 -23.63 -11.77
C SER A 72 12.23 -23.33 -13.28
N LEU A 73 11.97 -22.08 -13.68
CA LEU A 73 11.90 -21.68 -15.08
C LEU A 73 13.22 -21.14 -15.65
N LYS A 74 14.32 -21.25 -14.90
CA LYS A 74 15.69 -20.93 -15.34
C LYS A 74 16.51 -22.22 -15.53
N LYS A 75 16.00 -23.19 -16.31
CA LYS A 75 16.79 -24.35 -16.75
C LYS A 75 16.56 -24.70 -18.22
N LYS A 76 17.24 -23.96 -19.10
CA LYS A 76 17.71 -24.31 -20.48
C LYS A 76 18.18 -23.01 -21.12
N ARG A 77 19.39 -22.83 -21.64
CA ARG A 77 20.30 -23.76 -22.33
C ARG A 77 21.74 -23.54 -21.86
N LYS A 78 22.49 -24.61 -21.60
CA LYS A 78 23.94 -24.65 -21.73
C LYS A 78 24.19 -25.36 -23.06
N VAL A 79 24.65 -24.63 -24.07
CA VAL A 79 25.28 -25.22 -25.26
C VAL A 79 26.78 -25.10 -24.98
N GLN A 80 27.47 -26.25 -24.90
CA GLN A 80 28.94 -26.34 -24.85
C GLN A 80 29.50 -26.27 -26.28
N PRO A 81 30.78 -25.89 -26.45
CA PRO A 81 31.34 -25.36 -27.70
C PRO A 81 31.97 -26.44 -28.56
N ASP A 82 31.70 -26.42 -29.86
CA ASP A 82 32.42 -27.23 -30.85
C ASP A 82 33.06 -26.27 -31.89
N ASP A 83 34.37 -26.44 -32.10
CA ASP A 83 35.25 -25.60 -32.91
C ASP A 83 35.01 -25.73 -34.44
N ASN A 84 34.74 -24.61 -35.12
CA ASN A 84 35.40 -24.16 -36.37
C ASN A 84 34.70 -22.93 -36.98
N SER A 85 35.47 -21.87 -37.27
CA SER A 85 35.06 -20.66 -38.02
C SER A 85 35.39 -20.79 -39.53
N PRO A 86 35.10 -19.83 -40.44
CA PRO A 86 34.36 -18.56 -40.30
C PRO A 86 33.34 -18.24 -41.43
N SER A 87 32.69 -17.08 -41.29
CA SER A 87 32.23 -16.16 -42.35
C SER A 87 30.81 -16.33 -42.92
N ALA A 88 29.88 -15.50 -42.43
CA ALA A 88 29.16 -14.55 -43.28
C ALA A 88 28.31 -13.58 -42.44
N THR A 89 28.57 -12.30 -42.66
CA THR A 89 27.81 -11.09 -42.32
C THR A 89 26.29 -11.24 -42.20
N HIS A 90 25.69 -10.75 -41.11
CA HIS A 90 24.40 -10.06 -41.18
C HIS A 90 24.23 -9.03 -40.05
N GLN A 91 23.60 -7.93 -40.42
CA GLN A 91 23.76 -6.61 -39.83
C GLN A 91 23.06 -6.45 -38.47
N GLN A 92 23.60 -5.50 -37.68
CA GLN A 92 23.05 -5.05 -36.41
C GLN A 92 21.64 -4.46 -36.60
N LEU A 93 20.69 -4.88 -35.76
CA LEU A 93 19.46 -4.13 -35.51
C LEU A 93 19.38 -3.88 -34.01
N THR A 94 19.81 -2.69 -33.60
CA THR A 94 19.61 -2.14 -32.26
C THR A 94 18.12 -1.84 -32.08
N THR A 95 17.42 -2.60 -31.25
CA THR A 95 16.11 -2.18 -30.76
C THR A 95 16.30 -1.08 -29.72
N VAL A 96 15.99 0.15 -30.12
CA VAL A 96 15.83 1.28 -29.21
C VAL A 96 14.49 1.10 -28.51
N THR A 97 14.49 0.69 -27.24
CA THR A 97 13.28 0.77 -26.40
C THR A 97 13.16 2.19 -25.84
N CYS A 98 12.22 2.96 -26.36
CA CYS A 98 11.85 4.26 -25.80
C CYS A 98 10.90 4.06 -24.60
N ASN A 99 11.36 4.43 -23.40
CA ASN A 99 10.47 4.57 -22.24
C ASN A 99 9.99 6.02 -22.15
N SER A 100 8.87 6.29 -22.83
CA SER A 100 8.11 7.52 -22.64
C SER A 100 7.03 7.30 -21.57
N SER A 101 7.17 7.90 -20.39
CA SER A 101 6.09 8.69 -19.79
C SER A 101 6.35 9.18 -18.36
N LYS A 102 6.26 10.52 -18.25
CA LYS A 102 5.67 11.33 -17.16
C LYS A 102 6.30 11.25 -15.76
N ARG A 103 7.28 12.12 -15.55
CA ARG A 103 7.38 12.89 -14.30
C ARG A 103 6.35 14.02 -14.36
N GLN A 104 5.45 14.06 -13.39
CA GLN A 104 4.82 15.30 -12.96
C GLN A 104 5.44 15.67 -11.62
N HIS A 105 6.04 16.85 -11.57
CA HIS A 105 6.16 17.72 -10.41
C HIS A 105 6.43 19.13 -10.93
#